data_AF-A0A7X7KKZ4-F1
#
_entry.id   AF-A0A7X7KKZ4-F1
#
_cell.length_a   1.000
_cell.length_b   1.000
_cell.length_c   1.000
_cell.angle_alpha   90.00
_cell.angle_beta   90.00
_cell.angle_gamma   90.00
#
_symmetry.space_group_name_H-M   'P 1'
#
loop_
_entity.id
_entity.type
_entity.pdbx_description
1 polymer ?
#
loop_
_entity_poly.entity_id
_entity_poly.type
_entity_poly.pdbx_seq_one_letter_code
_entity_poly.pdbx_strand_id
1 'polypeptide(L)'
;LKGETIVGTPKSDAGIRVVSIPKSVKPALKRHLADHTGPESDDLLFPAASGKHLHPSSLMKHFRKARAAAGRDDLRFHDLRHTAATTAALTGATLAELMARMGHSTSEAALAYQHVAAERDKQIAAGIDKLIVTPKGKKKGR
;
A
#
# COMPACT_ATOMS: atom_id res chain seq x y z
N LEU A 1 23.94 -12.17 23.22
CA LEU A 1 24.35 -12.06 21.79
C LEU A 1 23.96 -10.67 21.30
N LYS A 2 24.92 -9.82 20.93
CA LYS A 2 24.62 -8.51 20.31
C LYS A 2 24.32 -8.77 18.83
N GLY A 3 23.06 -8.58 18.43
CA GLY A 3 22.67 -8.64 17.01
C GLY A 3 23.07 -7.36 16.30
N GLU A 4 23.70 -7.47 15.14
CA GLU A 4 24.07 -6.33 14.29
C GLU A 4 23.04 -6.15 13.18
N THR A 5 22.79 -4.89 12.77
CA THR A 5 21.88 -4.59 11.66
C THR A 5 22.67 -4.64 10.37
N ILE A 6 22.36 -5.62 9.51
CA ILE A 6 22.97 -5.75 8.18
C ILE A 6 21.99 -5.20 7.15
N VAL A 7 22.38 -4.15 6.44
CA VAL A 7 21.65 -3.65 5.27
C VAL A 7 22.09 -4.49 4.06
N GLY A 8 21.31 -5.50 3.74
CA GLY A 8 21.53 -6.37 2.58
C GLY A 8 20.58 -6.06 1.42
N THR A 9 20.90 -6.57 0.23
CA THR A 9 19.94 -6.59 -0.88
C THR A 9 18.76 -7.51 -0.52
N PRO A 10 17.55 -7.24 -1.04
CA PRO A 10 16.42 -8.14 -0.82
C PRO A 10 16.73 -9.56 -1.28
N LYS A 11 16.13 -10.55 -0.61
CA LYS A 11 16.29 -11.98 -0.92
C LYS A 11 15.90 -12.36 -2.37
N SER A 12 15.20 -11.48 -3.08
CA SER A 12 14.73 -11.66 -4.46
C SER A 12 14.64 -10.33 -5.18
N ASP A 13 14.81 -10.32 -6.51
CA ASP A 13 14.68 -9.12 -7.34
C ASP A 13 13.32 -8.42 -7.19
N ALA A 14 12.23 -9.18 -6.99
CA ALA A 14 10.88 -8.65 -6.70
C ALA A 14 10.80 -7.78 -5.42
N GLY A 15 11.80 -7.88 -4.54
CA GLY A 15 11.93 -7.05 -3.36
C GLY A 15 12.33 -5.60 -3.66
N ILE A 16 13.00 -5.36 -4.80
CA ILE A 16 13.37 -4.03 -5.28
C ILE A 16 12.27 -3.55 -6.23
N ARG A 17 11.57 -2.47 -5.86
CA ARG A 17 10.49 -1.92 -6.69
C ARG A 17 10.26 -0.45 -6.45
N VAL A 18 9.81 0.23 -7.50
CA VAL A 18 9.33 1.62 -7.43
C VAL A 18 7.83 1.59 -7.15
N VAL A 19 7.39 2.27 -6.10
CA VAL A 19 5.98 2.38 -5.74
C VAL A 19 5.56 3.83 -5.71
N SER A 20 4.63 4.18 -6.59
CA SER A 20 3.97 5.50 -6.55
C SER A 20 3.13 5.63 -5.28
N ILE A 21 3.41 6.69 -4.52
CA ILE A 21 2.66 7.04 -3.30
C ILE A 21 1.51 7.99 -3.62
N PRO A 22 0.35 7.86 -2.95
CA PRO A 22 -0.77 8.79 -3.12
C PRO A 22 -0.39 10.22 -2.74
N LYS A 23 -0.96 11.23 -3.44
CA LYS A 23 -0.74 12.65 -3.12
C LYS A 23 -1.12 13.00 -1.68
N SER A 24 -2.12 12.32 -1.12
CA SER A 24 -2.57 12.51 0.26
C SER A 24 -1.51 12.17 1.32
N VAL A 25 -0.52 11.32 1.00
CA VAL A 25 0.55 10.95 1.94
C VAL A 25 1.70 11.97 1.93
N LYS A 26 1.85 12.74 0.85
CA LYS A 26 2.98 13.68 0.67
C LYS A 26 3.13 14.70 1.80
N PRO A 27 2.06 15.34 2.33
CA PRO A 27 2.21 16.30 3.42
C PRO A 27 2.79 15.67 4.69
N ALA A 28 2.30 14.49 5.07
CA ALA A 28 2.80 13.77 6.24
C ALA A 28 4.27 13.35 6.07
N LEU A 29 4.64 12.89 4.88
CA LEU A 29 6.02 12.49 4.58
C LEU A 29 6.97 13.70 4.60
N LYS A 30 6.57 14.84 4.01
CA LYS A 30 7.38 16.07 4.03
C LYS A 30 7.62 16.55 5.46
N ARG A 31 6.58 16.55 6.28
CA ARG A 31 6.70 16.90 7.69
C ARG A 31 7.64 15.95 8.43
N HIS A 32 7.50 14.64 8.21
CA HIS A 32 8.36 13.63 8.84
C HIS A 32 9.83 13.82 8.46
N LEU A 33 10.13 14.10 7.20
CA LEU A 33 11.49 14.40 6.74
C LEU A 33 12.05 15.65 7.45
N ALA A 34 11.28 16.72 7.54
CA ALA A 34 11.72 17.95 8.19
C ALA A 34 11.95 17.79 9.71
N ASP A 35 11.07 17.03 10.38
CA ASP A 35 11.04 16.94 11.85
C ASP A 35 11.95 15.82 12.39
N HIS A 36 12.26 14.79 11.58
CA HIS A 36 12.80 13.52 12.07
C HIS A 36 13.93 12.90 11.25
N THR A 37 14.32 13.46 10.11
CA THR A 37 15.45 12.94 9.32
C THR A 37 16.58 13.96 9.24
N GLY A 38 17.80 13.49 8.99
CA GLY A 38 18.91 14.37 8.69
C GLY A 38 18.82 14.96 7.27
N PRO A 39 19.75 15.86 6.91
CA PRO A 39 19.73 16.57 5.64
C PRO A 39 20.27 15.75 4.46
N GLU A 40 20.95 14.62 4.72
CA GLU A 40 21.62 13.84 3.69
C GLU A 40 20.67 12.88 2.99
N SER A 41 20.93 12.61 1.71
CA SER A 41 20.04 11.79 0.89
C SER A 41 20.00 10.31 1.28
N ASP A 42 21.03 9.83 1.98
CA ASP A 42 21.18 8.48 2.50
C ASP A 42 20.78 8.34 3.97
N ASP A 43 20.29 9.42 4.59
CA ASP A 43 19.76 9.37 5.95
C ASP A 43 18.54 8.45 6.06
N LEU A 44 18.43 7.81 7.22
CA LEU A 44 17.31 6.92 7.50
C LEU A 44 15.99 7.69 7.52
N LEU A 45 15.02 7.22 6.74
CA LEU A 45 13.67 7.79 6.75
C LEU A 45 12.98 7.63 8.10
N PHE A 46 13.23 6.53 8.83
CA PHE A 46 12.64 6.26 10.14
C PHE A 46 13.73 5.90 11.16
N PRO A 47 14.49 6.88 11.67
CA PRO A 47 15.55 6.61 12.63
C PRO A 47 14.96 6.35 14.03
N ALA A 48 15.67 5.54 14.82
CA ALA A 48 15.46 5.51 16.27
C ALA A 48 15.96 6.82 16.91
N ALA A 49 15.60 7.08 18.16
CA ALA A 49 16.13 8.23 18.91
C ALA A 49 17.67 8.27 19.00
N SER A 50 18.34 7.14 18.77
CA SER A 50 19.80 7.03 18.70
C SER A 50 20.39 7.35 17.32
N GLY A 51 19.57 7.74 16.34
CA GLY A 51 19.98 7.96 14.93
C GLY A 51 20.19 6.68 14.12
N LYS A 52 20.09 5.49 14.75
CA LYS A 52 20.26 4.18 14.09
C LYS A 52 18.95 3.62 13.57
N HIS A 53 19.00 2.47 12.89
CA HIS A 53 17.81 1.74 12.46
C HIS A 53 16.84 1.47 13.62
N LEU A 54 15.55 1.73 13.38
CA LEU A 54 14.50 1.42 14.34
C LEU A 54 14.35 -0.09 14.50
N HIS A 55 14.53 -0.58 15.73
CA HIS A 55 14.37 -1.99 16.02
C HIS A 55 12.89 -2.44 15.89
N PRO A 56 12.59 -3.62 15.31
CA PRO A 56 11.22 -4.09 15.10
C PRO A 56 10.37 -4.15 16.37
N SER A 57 10.95 -4.50 17.53
CA SER A 57 10.22 -4.53 18.79
C SER A 57 9.78 -3.13 19.25
N SER A 58 10.61 -2.10 18.99
CA SER A 58 10.27 -0.71 19.27
C SER A 58 9.13 -0.24 18.37
N LEU A 59 9.17 -0.56 17.07
CA LEU A 59 8.07 -0.29 16.16
C LEU A 59 6.77 -0.97 16.63
N MET A 60 6.85 -2.25 17.01
CA MET A 60 5.69 -3.00 17.47
C MET A 60 5.09 -2.42 18.77
N LYS A 61 5.92 -1.90 19.68
CA LYS A 61 5.46 -1.20 20.87
C LYS A 61 4.63 0.05 20.53
N HIS A 62 5.09 0.86 19.58
CA HIS A 62 4.35 2.04 19.12
C HIS A 62 3.06 1.63 18.39
N PHE A 63 3.11 0.61 17.54
CA PHE A 63 1.94 0.09 16.85
C PHE A 63 0.85 -0.41 17.81
N ARG A 64 1.21 -1.15 18.87
CA ARG A 64 0.26 -1.60 19.90
C ARG A 64 -0.44 -0.45 20.60
N LYS A 65 0.26 0.66 20.87
CA LYS A 65 -0.37 1.87 21.41
C LYS A 65 -1.32 2.50 20.40
N ALA A 66 -0.90 2.63 19.15
CA ALA A 66 -1.71 3.22 18.09
C ALA A 66 -3.00 2.42 17.83
N ARG A 67 -2.93 1.09 17.77
CA ARG A 67 -4.11 0.24 17.56
C ARG A 67 -5.08 0.28 18.76
N ALA A 68 -4.57 0.34 19.98
CA ALA A 68 -5.40 0.48 21.18
C ALA A 68 -6.11 1.83 21.20
N ALA A 69 -5.41 2.91 20.86
CA ALA A 69 -6.00 4.25 20.73
C ALA A 69 -7.07 4.32 19.62
N ALA A 70 -6.95 3.48 18.60
CA ALA A 70 -7.96 3.34 17.54
C ALA A 70 -9.10 2.36 17.89
N GLY A 71 -9.10 1.76 19.09
CA GLY A 71 -10.10 0.76 19.50
C GLY A 71 -10.01 -0.57 18.73
N ARG A 72 -8.82 -0.92 18.25
CA ARG A 72 -8.56 -2.04 17.34
C ARG A 72 -7.43 -2.95 17.82
N ASP A 73 -7.58 -3.51 19.01
CA ASP A 73 -6.59 -4.42 19.61
C ASP A 73 -6.40 -5.74 18.84
N ASP A 74 -7.35 -6.08 17.97
CA ASP A 74 -7.31 -7.20 17.05
C ASP A 74 -6.31 -7.00 15.89
N LEU A 75 -5.98 -5.75 15.54
CA LEU A 75 -5.13 -5.47 14.39
C LEU A 75 -3.68 -5.93 14.60
N ARG A 76 -3.16 -6.63 13.60
CA ARG A 76 -1.75 -6.99 13.46
C ARG A 76 -1.07 -6.02 12.49
N PHE A 77 0.25 -5.88 12.60
CA PHE A 77 0.99 -4.93 11.76
C PHE A 77 0.85 -5.25 10.26
N HIS A 78 0.81 -6.54 9.89
CA HIS A 78 0.62 -6.96 8.50
C HIS A 78 -0.79 -6.69 7.95
N ASP A 79 -1.79 -6.45 8.80
CA ASP A 79 -3.13 -6.09 8.33
C ASP A 79 -3.15 -4.72 7.64
N LEU A 80 -2.18 -3.84 7.94
CA LEU A 80 -1.95 -2.61 7.18
C LEU A 80 -1.59 -2.90 5.71
N ARG A 81 -0.75 -3.91 5.49
CA ARG A 81 -0.34 -4.34 4.15
C ARG A 81 -1.51 -5.00 3.40
N HIS A 82 -2.28 -5.84 4.08
CA HIS A 82 -3.49 -6.44 3.51
C HIS A 82 -4.50 -5.36 3.10
N THR A 83 -4.74 -4.38 3.97
CA THR A 83 -5.64 -3.24 3.68
C THR A 83 -5.17 -2.48 2.45
N ALA A 84 -3.88 -2.14 2.36
CA ALA A 84 -3.32 -1.46 1.19
C ALA A 84 -3.49 -2.25 -0.12
N ALA A 85 -3.37 -3.58 -0.06
CA ALA A 85 -3.57 -4.46 -1.22
C ALA A 85 -5.03 -4.51 -1.64
N THR A 86 -5.95 -4.69 -0.69
CA THR A 86 -7.40 -4.69 -0.96
C THR A 86 -7.84 -3.34 -1.49
N THR A 87 -7.39 -2.22 -0.92
CA THR A 87 -7.70 -0.88 -1.44
C THR A 87 -7.21 -0.70 -2.88
N ALA A 88 -6.01 -1.19 -3.21
CA ALA A 88 -5.51 -1.16 -4.59
C ALA A 88 -6.35 -2.05 -5.53
N ALA A 89 -6.78 -3.22 -5.09
CA ALA A 89 -7.69 -4.07 -5.88
C ALA A 89 -9.03 -3.36 -6.12
N LEU A 90 -9.53 -2.64 -5.13
CA LEU A 90 -10.72 -1.80 -5.22
C LEU A 90 -10.56 -0.55 -6.10
N THR A 91 -9.35 -0.18 -6.56
CA THR A 91 -9.19 0.82 -7.64
C THR A 91 -9.27 0.21 -9.04
N GLY A 92 -9.29 -1.12 -9.14
CA GLY A 92 -9.35 -1.85 -10.41
C GLY A 92 -8.01 -2.22 -10.96
N ALA A 93 -6.99 -2.21 -10.10
CA ALA A 93 -5.70 -2.74 -10.45
C ALA A 93 -5.84 -4.20 -10.89
N THR A 94 -5.22 -4.50 -12.02
CA THR A 94 -5.03 -5.84 -12.55
C THR A 94 -4.19 -6.68 -11.58
N LEU A 95 -4.24 -8.01 -11.74
CA LEU A 95 -3.43 -8.93 -10.96
C LEU A 95 -1.93 -8.59 -11.07
N ALA A 96 -1.45 -8.27 -12.28
CA ALA A 96 -0.06 -7.90 -12.53
C ALA A 96 0.35 -6.61 -11.80
N GLU A 97 -0.49 -5.57 -11.82
CA GLU A 97 -0.23 -4.31 -11.11
C GLU A 97 -0.22 -4.50 -9.59
N LEU A 98 -1.11 -5.35 -9.05
CA LEU A 98 -1.12 -5.70 -7.64
C LEU A 98 0.15 -6.47 -7.26
N MET A 99 0.53 -7.48 -8.04
CA MET A 99 1.76 -8.25 -7.79
C MET A 99 3.00 -7.35 -7.81
N ALA A 100 3.12 -6.47 -8.81
CA ALA A 100 4.22 -5.52 -8.92
C ALA A 100 4.26 -4.57 -7.72
N ARG A 101 3.13 -3.98 -7.33
CA ARG A 101 3.05 -3.06 -6.18
C ARG A 101 3.37 -3.75 -4.85
N MET A 102 2.91 -4.99 -4.70
CA MET A 102 3.09 -5.79 -3.48
C MET A 102 4.38 -6.62 -3.47
N GLY A 103 5.17 -6.62 -4.54
CA GLY A 103 6.39 -7.43 -4.63
C GLY A 103 6.12 -8.92 -4.38
N HIS A 104 4.98 -9.43 -4.84
CA HIS A 104 4.66 -10.85 -4.76
C HIS A 104 5.25 -11.56 -5.97
N SER A 105 6.07 -12.60 -5.73
CA SER A 105 6.60 -13.46 -6.78
C SER A 105 5.58 -14.46 -7.32
N THR A 106 4.54 -14.78 -6.53
CA THR A 106 3.47 -15.68 -6.91
C THR A 106 2.10 -14.99 -6.88
N SER A 107 1.17 -15.49 -7.68
CA SER A 107 -0.15 -14.90 -7.85
C SER A 107 -1.13 -15.25 -6.73
N GLU A 108 -0.91 -16.31 -5.94
CA GLU A 108 -1.91 -16.79 -4.96
C GLU A 108 -2.29 -15.69 -3.95
N ALA A 109 -1.29 -14.99 -3.42
CA ALA A 109 -1.53 -13.91 -2.46
C ALA A 109 -2.24 -12.71 -3.09
N ALA A 110 -2.04 -12.45 -4.39
CA ALA A 110 -2.67 -11.34 -5.08
C ALA A 110 -4.12 -11.66 -5.51
N LEU A 111 -4.41 -12.91 -5.87
CA LEU A 111 -5.76 -13.41 -6.18
C LEU A 111 -6.71 -13.25 -4.99
N ALA A 112 -6.23 -13.52 -3.78
CA ALA A 112 -7.02 -13.32 -2.56
C ALA A 112 -7.60 -11.90 -2.43
N TYR A 113 -6.87 -10.87 -2.87
CA TYR A 113 -7.36 -9.48 -2.82
C TYR A 113 -8.33 -9.15 -3.97
N GLN A 114 -8.16 -9.77 -5.14
CA GLN A 114 -9.10 -9.59 -6.25
C GLN A 114 -10.45 -10.23 -5.97
N HIS A 115 -10.51 -11.36 -5.28
CA HIS A 115 -11.78 -12.00 -4.91
C HIS A 115 -12.64 -11.10 -4.00
N VAL A 116 -12.03 -10.35 -3.08
CA VAL A 116 -12.75 -9.36 -2.26
C VAL A 116 -13.34 -8.22 -3.11
N ALA A 117 -12.74 -7.96 -4.27
CA ALA A 117 -13.24 -6.99 -5.24
C ALA A 117 -14.25 -7.59 -6.25
N ALA A 118 -14.75 -8.83 -6.09
CA ALA A 118 -15.69 -9.42 -7.05
C ALA A 118 -17.02 -8.63 -7.18
N GLU A 119 -17.40 -7.85 -6.16
CA GLU A 119 -18.50 -6.86 -6.24
C GLU A 119 -18.25 -5.70 -7.23
N ARG A 120 -17.09 -5.69 -7.88
CA ARG A 120 -16.66 -4.70 -8.88
C ARG A 120 -17.31 -4.90 -10.24
N ASP A 121 -17.99 -6.02 -10.50
CA ASP A 121 -18.65 -6.25 -11.80
C ASP A 121 -19.52 -5.06 -12.24
N LYS A 122 -20.26 -4.46 -11.30
CA LYS A 122 -21.04 -3.22 -11.53
C LYS A 122 -20.19 -2.03 -11.96
N GLN A 123 -18.98 -1.88 -11.41
CA GLN A 123 -18.05 -0.81 -11.79
C GLN A 123 -17.39 -1.08 -13.15
N ILE A 124 -17.17 -2.36 -13.49
CA ILE A 124 -16.69 -2.77 -14.81
C ILE A 124 -17.75 -2.43 -15.86
N ALA A 125 -19.00 -2.83 -15.63
CA ALA A 125 -20.13 -2.47 -16.48
C ALA A 125 -20.25 -0.94 -16.66
N ALA A 126 -20.22 -0.18 -15.56
CA ALA A 126 -20.24 1.29 -15.62
C ALA A 126 -19.01 1.90 -16.31
N GLY A 127 -17.87 1.21 -16.30
CA GLY A 127 -16.67 1.60 -17.04
C GLY A 127 -16.82 1.37 -18.54
N ILE A 128 -17.41 0.24 -18.93
CA ILE A 128 -17.76 -0.08 -20.32
C ILE A 128 -18.75 0.95 -20.87
N ASP A 129 -19.78 1.32 -20.10
CA ASP A 129 -20.76 2.35 -20.49
C ASP A 129 -20.11 3.71 -20.79
N LYS A 130 -19.00 4.06 -20.13
CA LYS A 130 -18.26 5.31 -20.40
C LYS A 130 -17.45 5.25 -21.70
N LEU A 131 -17.09 4.06 -22.15
CA LEU A 131 -16.27 3.84 -23.35
C LEU A 131 -17.14 3.62 -24.59
N ILE A 132 -18.34 3.07 -24.43
CA ILE A 132 -19.28 2.88 -25.52
C ILE A 132 -20.10 4.17 -25.71
N VAL A 133 -19.93 4.85 -26.83
CA VAL A 133 -20.88 5.90 -27.26
C VAL A 133 -22.15 5.22 -27.71
N THR A 134 -23.18 5.18 -26.86
CA THR A 134 -24.51 4.71 -27.29
C THR A 134 -25.15 5.78 -28.19
N PRO A 135 -25.49 5.48 -29.46
CA PRO A 135 -26.13 6.46 -30.32
C PRO A 135 -27.50 6.85 -29.74
N LYS A 136 -27.76 8.16 -29.58
CA LYS A 136 -29.07 8.66 -29.13
C LYS A 136 -30.16 8.16 -30.08
N GLY A 137 -31.02 7.28 -29.58
CA GLY A 137 -32.20 6.82 -30.31
C GLY A 137 -33.06 8.00 -30.78
N LYS A 138 -33.41 8.01 -32.08
CA LYS A 138 -34.33 9.00 -32.66
C LYS A 138 -35.64 8.98 -31.87
N LYS A 139 -36.05 10.13 -31.31
CA LYS A 139 -37.42 10.31 -30.82
C LYS A 139 -38.37 10.03 -32.00
N LYS A 140 -39.19 8.98 -31.90
CA LYS A 140 -40.35 8.83 -32.79
C LYS A 140 -41.32 9.95 -32.46
N GLY A 141 -41.34 10.97 -33.32
CA GLY A 141 -42.39 11.98 -33.32
C GLY A 141 -43.74 11.32 -33.59
N ARG A 142 -44.74 11.73 -32.81
CA ARG A 142 -46.15 11.56 -33.16
C ARG A 142 -46.53 12.56 -34.24
#